data_AF-A0A351UTB9-F1
#
_entry.id   AF-A0A351UTB9-F1
#
_cell.length_a   1.000
_cell.length_b   1.000
_cell.length_c   1.000
_cell.angle_alpha   90.00
_cell.angle_beta   90.00
_cell.angle_gamma   90.00
#
_symmetry.space_group_name_H-M   'P 1'
#
loop_
_entity.id
_entity.type
_entity.pdbx_description
1 polymer ?
#
loop_
_entity_poly.entity_id
_entity_poly.type
_entity_poly.pdbx_seq_one_letter_code
_entity_poly.pdbx_strand_id
1 'polypeptide(L)' 'IHLLMGYPCEGLGKVPFIPYKKGEIYIPGREIFPALDNRTMLYIYPGISAFVGADIVAGICALH' A
#
# COMPACT_ATOMS: atom_id res chain seq x y z
N ILE A 1 -0.79 -3.32 3.18
CA ILE A 1 0.32 -2.97 2.27
C ILE A 1 1.70 -3.22 2.88
N HIS A 2 1.90 -2.91 4.17
CA HIS A 2 3.21 -2.97 4.82
C HIS A 2 3.95 -4.30 4.66
N LEU A 3 3.27 -5.44 4.82
CA LEU A 3 3.89 -6.75 4.63
C LEU A 3 4.38 -6.98 3.19
N LEU A 4 3.58 -6.60 2.19
CA LEU A 4 3.93 -6.72 0.77
C LEU A 4 5.18 -5.88 0.43
N MET A 5 5.30 -4.70 1.06
CA MET A 5 6.40 -3.77 0.84
C MET A 5 7.61 -4.02 1.74
N GLY A 6 7.53 -4.95 2.68
CA GLY A 6 8.56 -5.13 3.72
C GLY A 6 8.71 -3.93 4.65
N TYR A 7 7.66 -3.13 4.86
CA TYR A 7 7.70 -1.96 5.74
C TYR A 7 7.53 -2.31 7.22
N PRO A 8 8.10 -1.51 8.14
CA PRO A 8 7.93 -1.67 9.58
C PRO A 8 6.44 -1.71 9.99
N CYS A 9 6.07 -2.65 10.86
CA CYS A 9 4.69 -2.92 11.27
C CYS A 9 4.41 -2.62 12.75
N GLU A 10 5.42 -2.23 13.54
CA GLU A 10 5.36 -2.06 15.00
C GLU A 10 4.32 -0.99 15.39
N GLY A 11 4.16 0.05 14.57
CA GLY A 11 3.20 1.13 14.79
C GLY A 11 1.74 0.77 14.48
N LEU A 12 1.47 -0.35 13.80
CA LEU A 12 0.11 -0.72 13.39
C LEU A 12 -0.75 -1.24 14.55
N GLY A 13 -0.13 -1.96 15.49
CA GLY A 13 -0.84 -2.58 16.63
C GLY A 13 -0.65 -1.85 17.96
N LYS A 14 0.11 -0.75 17.99
CA LYS A 14 0.47 -0.04 19.22
C LYS A 14 -0.07 1.39 19.18
N VAL A 15 -0.71 1.83 20.26
CA VAL A 15 -1.18 3.21 20.41
C VAL A 15 -0.02 4.19 20.15
N PRO A 16 -0.20 5.24 19.30
CA PRO A 16 -1.46 5.74 18.73
C PRO A 16 -1.81 5.21 17.32
N PHE A 17 -1.38 4.01 16.96
CA PHE A 17 -1.72 3.30 15.73
C PHE A 17 -1.27 4.03 14.46
N ILE A 18 0.03 4.38 14.40
CA ILE A 18 0.61 5.13 13.29
C ILE A 18 1.20 4.17 12.26
N PRO A 19 0.62 4.08 11.04
CA PRO A 19 1.22 3.32 9.96
C PRO A 19 2.47 4.02 9.40
N TYR A 20 3.48 3.24 9.03
CA TYR A 20 4.70 3.74 8.39
C TYR A 20 4.43 4.51 7.07
N LYS A 21 3.49 4.03 6.24
CA LYS A 21 3.12 4.64 4.95
C LYS A 21 1.60 4.78 4.83
N LYS A 22 1.14 5.93 4.33
CA LYS A 22 -0.28 6.27 4.05
C LYS A 22 -0.53 6.71 2.61
N GLY A 23 0.42 7.41 1.99
CA GLY A 23 0.29 7.86 0.61
C GLY A 23 0.32 6.71 -0.41
N GLU A 24 -0.09 7.04 -1.63
CA GLU A 24 0.02 6.16 -2.79
C GLU A 24 1.47 5.73 -3.05
N ILE A 25 1.60 4.59 -3.73
CA ILE A 25 2.90 4.04 -4.14
C ILE A 25 2.82 3.83 -5.64
N TYR A 26 3.81 4.37 -6.36
CA TYR A 26 3.98 4.18 -7.79
C TYR A 26 5.42 3.80 -8.07
N ILE A 27 5.64 2.53 -8.39
CA ILE A 27 6.98 1.94 -8.56
C ILE A 27 6.99 0.95 -9.74
N PRO A 28 8.16 0.64 -10.32
CA PRO A 28 8.31 -0.49 -11.24
C PRO A 28 7.88 -1.81 -10.57
N GLY A 29 7.01 -2.58 -11.23
CA GLY A 29 6.45 -3.81 -10.66
C GLY A 29 7.51 -4.88 -10.33
N ARG A 30 8.61 -4.88 -11.08
CA ARG A 30 9.76 -5.76 -10.86
C ARG A 30 10.45 -5.61 -9.51
N GLU A 31 10.27 -4.47 -8.82
CA GLU A 31 10.82 -4.28 -7.47
C GLU A 31 10.17 -5.21 -6.44
N ILE A 32 8.94 -5.67 -6.70
CA ILE A 32 8.21 -6.61 -5.83
C ILE A 32 8.07 -7.98 -6.50
N PHE A 33 7.86 -7.99 -7.82
CA PHE A 33 7.62 -9.20 -8.60
C PHE A 33 8.65 -9.30 -9.73
N PRO A 34 9.83 -9.90 -9.50
CA PRO A 34 10.96 -9.90 -10.46
C PRO A 34 10.64 -10.47 -11.84
N ALA A 35 9.58 -11.28 -11.96
CA ALA A 35 9.13 -11.88 -13.22
C ALA A 35 8.31 -10.92 -14.13
N LEU A 36 7.96 -9.73 -13.66
CA LEU A 36 7.20 -8.75 -14.46
C LEU A 36 8.07 -8.06 -15.52
N ASP A 37 7.44 -7.67 -16.64
CA ASP A 37 8.09 -6.88 -17.69
C ASP A 37 8.59 -5.53 -17.14
N ASN A 38 9.72 -5.07 -17.66
CA ASN A 38 10.39 -3.84 -17.22
C ASN A 38 9.53 -2.57 -17.37
N ARG A 39 8.49 -2.59 -18.21
CA ARG A 39 7.57 -1.47 -18.40
C ARG A 39 6.35 -1.53 -17.48
N THR A 40 6.18 -2.63 -16.74
CA THR A 40 5.04 -2.80 -15.83
C THR A 40 5.22 -1.90 -14.62
N MET A 41 4.26 -1.02 -14.40
CA MET A 41 4.20 -0.18 -13.21
C MET A 41 3.18 -0.76 -12.22
N LEU A 42 3.52 -0.73 -10.94
CA LEU A 42 2.65 -1.09 -9.85
C LEU A 42 2.16 0.21 -9.19
N TYR A 43 0.84 0.42 -9.24
CA TYR A 43 0.18 1.50 -8.53
C TYR A 43 -0.62 0.92 -7.37
N ILE A 44 -0.34 1.40 -6.16
CA ILE A 44 -1.06 1.01 -4.94
C ILE A 44 -1.75 2.24 -4.39
N TYR A 45 -3.06 2.11 -4.22
CA TYR A 45 -3.91 3.17 -3.67
C TYR A 45 -3.45 3.54 -2.24
N PRO A 46 -3.70 4.79 -1.81
CA PRO A 46 -3.30 5.24 -0.48
C PRO A 46 -4.07 4.48 0.62
N GLY A 47 -3.42 4.27 1.76
CA GLY A 47 -4.08 3.86 3.00
C GLY A 47 -4.43 5.08 3.85
N ILE A 48 -5.60 5.10 4.48
CA ILE A 48 -6.06 6.25 5.26
C ILE A 48 -5.50 6.22 6.69
N SER A 49 -5.52 5.05 7.34
CA SER A 49 -5.07 4.85 8.71
C SER A 49 -4.54 3.42 8.93
N ALA A 50 -4.17 3.06 10.16
CA ALA A 50 -3.71 1.70 10.47
C ALA A 50 -4.77 0.62 10.16
N PHE A 51 -6.06 0.96 10.26
CA PHE A 51 -7.17 0.02 10.09
C PHE A 51 -8.05 0.31 8.87
N VAL A 52 -7.84 1.44 8.19
CA VAL A 52 -8.54 1.79 6.96
C VAL A 52 -7.54 1.75 5.81
N GLY A 53 -7.56 0.63 5.08
CA GLY A 53 -6.63 0.32 4.02
C GLY A 53 -7.03 0.86 2.64
N ALA A 54 -6.15 0.57 1.68
CA ALA A 54 -6.29 0.94 0.28
C ALA A 54 -7.44 0.21 -0.44
N ASP A 55 -7.87 -0.93 0.10
CA ASP A 55 -9.05 -1.69 -0.33
C ASP A 55 -10.35 -0.88 -0.15
N ILE A 56 -10.47 -0.16 0.96
CA ILE A 56 -11.60 0.76 1.19
C ILE A 56 -11.59 1.92 0.20
N VAL A 57 -10.41 2.51 -0.04
CA VAL A 57 -10.25 3.59 -1.03
C VAL A 57 -10.62 3.08 -2.44
N ALA A 58 -10.17 1.89 -2.81
CA ALA A 58 -10.50 1.28 -4.09
C ALA A 58 -12.01 1.04 -4.25
N GLY A 59 -12.69 0.59 -3.19
CA GLY A 59 -14.14 0.44 -3.19
C GLY A 59 -14.88 1.77 -3.41
N ILE A 60 -14.42 2.87 -2.80
CA ILE A 60 -15.00 4.21 -3.00
C ILE A 60 -14.78 4.69 -4.45
N CYS A 61 -13.58 4.49 -4.99
CA CYS A 61 -13.25 4.86 -6.36
C CYS A 61 -14.05 4.06 -7.40
N ALA A 62 -14.36 2.79 -7.13
CA ALA A 62 -15.12 1.94 -8.05
C ALA A 62 -16.61 2.34 -8.18
N LEU A 63 -17.11 3.22 -7.30
CA LEU A 63 -18.48 3.73 -7.33
C LEU A 63 -18.60 5.08 -8.07
N HIS A 64 -17.49 5.61 -8.58
CA HIS A 64 -17.43 6.80 -9.43
C HIS A 64 -17.12 6.40 -10.88
#